data_AF-A0A5K8AKE9-F1
#
_entry.id   AF-A0A5K8AKE9-F1
#
_cell.length_a   1.000
_cell.length_b   1.000
_cell.length_c   1.000
_cell.angle_alpha   90.00
_cell.angle_beta   90.00
_cell.angle_gamma   90.00
#
_symmetry.space_group_name_H-M   'P 1'
#
loop_
_entity.id
_entity.type
_entity.pdbx_description
1 polymer ?
#
loop_
_entity_poly.entity_id
_entity_poly.type
_entity_poly.pdbx_seq_one_letter_code
_entity_poly.pdbx_strand_id
1 'polypeptide(L)'
;MNLRTFALASALIMLATIPAAVSASSQTADPPAAATPAERPGAVMADRHYKFEPVVDGTQVTHDFKVKNDGRAMLDIHQVKTG
;
A
#
# COMPACT_ATOMS: atom_id res chain seq x y z
N MET A 1 -24.66 -30.82 51.16
CA MET A 1 -25.00 -32.13 51.76
C MET A 1 -26.52 -32.26 51.70
N ASN A 2 -27.17 -33.04 50.82
CA ASN A 2 -26.83 -34.36 50.32
C ASN A 2 -27.52 -34.69 48.99
N LEU A 3 -26.70 -35.07 48.02
CA LEU A 3 -27.02 -35.65 46.73
C LEU A 3 -27.44 -37.11 46.95
N ARG A 4 -28.69 -37.45 46.61
CA ARG A 4 -29.22 -38.82 46.75
C ARG A 4 -29.08 -39.59 45.44
N THR A 5 -27.99 -40.35 45.42
CA THR A 5 -27.92 -41.76 45.01
C THR A 5 -28.35 -42.14 43.59
N PHE A 6 -27.30 -42.39 42.80
CA PHE A 6 -27.20 -43.28 41.65
C PHE A 6 -27.96 -44.60 41.77
N ALA A 7 -28.62 -44.99 40.68
CA ALA A 7 -28.86 -46.35 40.20
C ALA A 7 -29.44 -46.17 38.77
N LEU A 8 -29.12 -46.92 37.73
CA LEU A 8 -28.32 -48.11 37.53
C LEU A 8 -28.14 -48.22 36.00
N ALA A 9 -27.01 -48.78 35.58
CA ALA A 9 -26.74 -49.39 34.27
C ALA A 9 -27.93 -49.54 33.29
N SER A 10 -27.73 -49.17 32.02
CA SER A 10 -27.65 -50.15 30.91
C SER A 10 -27.79 -49.51 29.53
N ALA A 11 -27.14 -50.17 28.56
CA ALA A 11 -27.39 -50.14 27.12
C ALA A 11 -26.86 -48.95 26.30
N LEU A 12 -25.58 -49.05 25.96
CA LEU A 12 -25.12 -49.27 24.58
C LEU A 12 -26.19 -49.05 23.49
N ILE A 13 -26.16 -47.90 22.82
CA ILE A 13 -26.66 -47.75 21.44
C ILE A 13 -25.56 -47.06 20.64
N MET A 14 -24.63 -47.87 20.15
CA MET A 14 -23.94 -47.64 18.89
C MET A 14 -24.99 -47.73 17.78
N LEU A 15 -25.39 -46.59 17.18
CA LEU A 15 -25.70 -46.49 15.74
C LEU A 15 -26.15 -45.06 15.39
N ALA A 16 -25.30 -44.34 14.65
CA ALA A 16 -25.67 -43.48 13.51
C ALA A 16 -24.49 -42.54 13.21
N THR A 17 -23.57 -43.01 12.38
CA THR A 17 -22.72 -42.15 11.57
C THR A 17 -23.61 -41.34 10.64
N ILE A 18 -23.82 -40.05 10.94
CA ILE A 18 -24.46 -39.09 10.05
C ILE A 18 -23.34 -38.38 9.29
N PRO A 19 -23.13 -38.63 7.97
CA PRO A 19 -22.33 -37.73 7.17
C PRO A 19 -23.21 -36.52 6.84
N ALA A 20 -23.24 -35.53 7.73
CA ALA A 20 -23.80 -34.22 7.39
C ALA A 20 -22.83 -33.57 6.40
N ALA A 21 -23.27 -33.44 5.15
CA ALA A 21 -22.55 -32.78 4.09
C ALA A 21 -22.08 -31.39 4.55
N VAL A 22 -20.76 -31.19 4.56
CA VAL A 22 -20.16 -29.86 4.71
C VAL A 22 -20.53 -29.08 3.46
N SER A 23 -21.50 -28.16 3.57
CA SER A 23 -21.70 -27.14 2.55
C SER A 23 -20.47 -26.26 2.52
N ALA A 24 -19.63 -26.46 1.51
CA ALA A 24 -18.58 -25.52 1.18
C ALA A 24 -19.24 -24.19 0.79
N SER A 25 -19.19 -23.21 1.69
CA SER A 25 -19.52 -21.84 1.35
C SER A 25 -18.47 -21.35 0.35
N SER A 26 -18.85 -21.27 -0.93
CA SER A 26 -18.06 -20.60 -1.96
C SER A 26 -17.99 -19.12 -1.57
N GLN A 27 -16.93 -18.76 -0.84
CA GLN A 27 -16.59 -17.38 -0.58
C GLN A 27 -16.07 -16.83 -1.91
N THR A 28 -16.99 -16.30 -2.71
CA THR A 28 -16.64 -15.48 -3.88
C THR A 28 -15.87 -14.30 -3.32
N ALA A 29 -14.55 -14.35 -3.42
CA ALA A 29 -13.71 -13.22 -3.12
C ALA A 29 -14.14 -12.09 -4.06
N ASP A 30 -14.50 -10.94 -3.50
CA ASP A 30 -14.69 -9.73 -4.30
C ASP A 30 -13.44 -9.52 -5.17
N PRO A 31 -13.62 -9.18 -6.46
CA PRO A 31 -12.48 -8.84 -7.30
C PRO A 31 -11.68 -7.73 -6.61
N PRO A 32 -10.34 -7.79 -6.62
CA PRO A 32 -9.53 -6.79 -5.94
C PRO A 32 -9.91 -5.42 -6.49
N ALA A 33 -10.35 -4.54 -5.59
CA ALA A 33 -10.72 -3.17 -5.92
C ALA A 33 -9.59 -2.56 -6.76
N ALA A 34 -9.93 -2.01 -7.92
CA ALA A 34 -8.98 -1.36 -8.80
C ALA A 34 -8.18 -0.34 -7.99
N ALA A 35 -6.85 -0.50 -7.97
CA ALA A 35 -5.97 0.40 -7.22
C ALA A 35 -6.21 1.84 -7.70
N THR A 36 -6.69 2.70 -6.80
CA THR A 36 -6.77 4.13 -7.06
C THR A 36 -5.39 4.64 -7.45
N PRO A 37 -5.24 5.42 -8.53
CA PRO A 37 -3.94 5.91 -8.96
C PRO A 37 -3.27 6.65 -7.81
N ALA A 38 -2.10 6.17 -7.39
CA ALA A 38 -1.38 6.75 -6.26
C ALA A 38 -1.12 8.24 -6.50
N GLU A 39 -1.40 9.07 -5.50
CA GLU A 39 -0.98 10.47 -5.50
C GLU A 39 0.52 10.50 -5.22
N ARG A 40 1.29 10.88 -6.24
CA ARG A 40 2.74 11.01 -6.17
C ARG A 40 3.13 12.43 -6.60
N PRO A 41 4.14 13.05 -5.96
CA PRO A 41 4.71 14.28 -6.48
C PRO A 41 5.43 14.01 -7.81
N GLY A 42 5.48 15.01 -8.68
CA GLY A 42 6.16 14.91 -9.97
C GLY A 42 7.02 16.13 -10.15
N ALA A 43 8.32 15.96 -10.35
CA ALA A 43 9.25 17.07 -10.53
C ALA A 43 9.69 17.12 -11.99
N VAL A 44 9.34 18.20 -12.69
CA VAL A 44 9.71 18.40 -14.09
C VAL A 44 10.51 19.68 -14.24
N MET A 45 11.63 19.58 -14.94
CA MET A 45 12.51 20.69 -15.31
C MET A 45 12.55 20.78 -16.83
N ALA A 46 12.26 21.96 -17.38
CA ALA A 46 12.36 22.21 -18.82
C ALA A 46 13.82 22.18 -19.27
N ASP A 47 14.67 22.88 -18.53
CA ASP A 47 16.11 22.95 -18.75
C ASP A 47 16.83 22.15 -17.66
N ARG A 48 17.66 21.19 -18.07
CA ARG A 48 18.45 20.35 -17.14
C ARG A 48 19.93 20.68 -17.14
N HIS A 49 20.37 21.41 -18.15
CA HIS A 49 21.77 21.78 -18.34
C HIS A 49 21.81 23.19 -18.90
N TYR A 50 22.74 23.98 -18.37
CA TYR A 50 23.05 25.29 -18.89
C TYR A 50 24.56 25.41 -19.02
N LYS A 51 25.01 25.90 -20.17
CA LYS A 51 26.41 26.18 -20.42
C LYS A 51 26.60 27.69 -20.40
N PHE A 52 27.44 28.16 -19.49
CA PHE A 52 27.87 29.54 -19.50
C PHE A 52 28.79 29.77 -20.70
N GLU A 53 28.47 30.79 -21.49
CA GLU A 53 29.35 31.28 -22.54
C GLU A 53 30.60 31.96 -21.95
N PRO A 54 31.66 32.18 -22.74
CA PRO A 54 32.83 32.92 -22.28
C PRO A 54 32.42 34.30 -21.75
N VAL A 55 32.80 34.58 -20.51
CA VAL A 55 32.48 35.83 -19.82
C VAL A 55 33.76 36.59 -19.50
N VAL A 56 33.68 37.92 -19.50
CA VAL A 56 34.81 38.77 -19.11
C VAL A 56 35.07 38.63 -17.62
N ASP A 57 36.34 38.69 -17.23
CA ASP A 57 36.73 38.58 -15.82
C ASP A 57 36.04 39.63 -14.95
N GLY A 58 35.67 39.23 -13.73
CA GLY A 58 34.90 40.04 -12.78
C GLY A 58 33.40 40.16 -13.07
N THR A 59 32.87 39.53 -14.12
CA THR A 59 31.42 39.56 -14.43
C THR A 59 30.66 38.49 -13.65
N GLN A 60 29.62 38.89 -12.91
CA GLN A 60 28.70 37.94 -12.30
C GLN A 60 27.66 37.48 -13.32
N VAL A 61 27.52 36.16 -13.49
CA VAL A 61 26.49 35.56 -14.35
C VAL A 61 25.69 34.56 -13.53
N THR A 62 24.37 34.65 -13.66
CA THR A 62 23.41 33.80 -12.95
C THR A 62 22.49 33.15 -13.97
N HIS A 63 22.19 31.86 -13.75
CA HIS A 63 21.19 31.14 -14.51
C HIS A 63 20.27 30.37 -13.56
N ASP A 64 18.97 30.55 -13.73
CA ASP A 64 17.96 29.96 -12.87
C ASP A 64 17.31 28.75 -13.56
N PHE A 65 17.26 27.62 -12.87
CA PHE A 65 16.49 26.48 -13.28
C PHE A 65 15.08 26.52 -12.70
N LYS A 66 14.08 26.28 -13.53
CA LYS A 66 12.67 26.21 -13.11
C LYS A 66 12.25 24.77 -12.91
N VAL A 67 11.76 24.46 -11.70
CA VAL A 67 11.16 23.16 -11.35
C VAL A 67 9.66 23.35 -11.19
N LYS A 68 8.87 22.50 -11.83
CA LYS A 68 7.41 22.46 -11.69
C LYS A 68 6.98 21.16 -11.01
N ASN A 69 6.07 21.28 -10.04
CA ASN A 69 5.31 20.12 -9.57
C ASN A 69 4.17 19.81 -10.55
N ASP A 70 4.22 18.68 -11.25
CA ASP A 70 3.16 18.18 -12.12
C ASP A 70 2.43 16.95 -11.55
N GLY A 71 2.84 16.52 -10.35
CA GLY A 71 2.18 15.47 -9.60
C GLY A 71 0.94 15.94 -8.84
N ARG A 72 0.27 14.98 -8.21
CA ARG A 72 -0.96 15.21 -7.42
C ARG A 72 -0.71 15.28 -5.91
N ALA A 73 0.55 15.15 -5.49
CA ALA A 73 0.96 15.31 -4.10
C ALA A 73 1.99 16.44 -3.96
N MET A 74 2.19 16.91 -2.72
CA MET A 74 3.15 17.96 -2.40
C MET A 74 4.58 17.54 -2.77
N LEU A 75 5.29 18.41 -3.49
CA LEU A 75 6.69 18.22 -3.84
C LEU A 75 7.58 18.94 -2.81
N ASP A 76 8.38 18.17 -2.08
CA ASP A 76 9.43 18.67 -1.20
C ASP A 76 10.79 18.31 -1.81
N ILE A 77 11.71 19.28 -1.85
CA ILE A 77 13.01 19.16 -2.53
C ILE A 77 14.12 19.27 -1.49
N HIS A 78 14.97 18.25 -1.42
CA HIS A 78 16.07 18.19 -0.46
C HIS A 78 17.40 17.90 -1.15
N GLN A 79 18.49 18.26 -0.48
CA GLN A 79 19.86 17.91 -0.87
C GLN A 79 20.22 18.30 -2.32
N VAL A 80 19.94 19.55 -2.69
CA VAL A 80 20.33 20.10 -3.99
C VAL A 80 21.86 20.06 -4.12
N LYS A 81 22.36 19.43 -5.18
CA LYS A 81 23.78 19.37 -5.52
C LYS A 81 24.04 20.16 -6.79
N THR A 82 25.02 21.05 -6.74
CA THR A 82 25.56 21.73 -7.92
C THR A 82 26.71 20.90 -8.48
N GLY A 83 26.76 20.76 -9.80
CA GLY A 83 27.84 20.07 -10.53
C GLY A 83 28.93 21.03 -10.99
#